data_AF-A0A951PE80-F1
#
_entry.id   AF-A0A951PE80-F1
#
_cell.length_a   1.000
_cell.length_b   1.000
_cell.length_c   1.000
_cell.angle_alpha   90.00
_cell.angle_beta   90.00
_cell.angle_gamma   90.00
#
_symmetry.space_group_name_H-M   'P 1'
#
loop_
_entity.id
_entity.type
_entity.pdbx_description
1 polymer ?
#
loop_
_entity_poly.entity_id
_entity_poly.type
_entity_poly.pdbx_seq_one_letter_code
_entity_poly.pdbx_strand_id
1 'polypeptide(L)'
;MGKLTLQVRTADNLLDLLTKSESAAWVVAEEKAEKITHIQIVNFSGTQMIEGVFDRSSSYRTEDGRLVIKFLDGRIINCIVQFVGQNPVHYI
;
A
#
# COMPACT_ATOMS: atom_id res chain seq x y z
N MET A 1 4.24 19.88 5.02
CA MET A 1 3.07 19.10 4.55
C MET A 1 3.00 17.83 5.36
N GLY A 2 1.82 17.42 5.83
CA GLY A 2 1.66 16.20 6.63
C GLY A 2 1.97 14.95 5.81
N LYS A 3 2.66 13.99 6.42
CA LYS A 3 2.96 12.68 5.82
C LYS A 3 1.66 11.87 5.77
N LEU A 4 1.08 11.68 4.59
CA LEU A 4 -0.04 10.75 4.38
C LEU A 4 0.51 9.37 4.01
N THR A 5 0.12 8.35 4.78
CA THR A 5 0.49 6.97 4.56
C THR A 5 -0.72 6.19 4.05
N LEU A 6 -0.58 5.54 2.90
CA LEU A 6 -1.58 4.61 2.40
C LEU A 6 -1.32 3.23 2.98
N GLN A 7 -2.23 2.76 3.84
CA GLN A 7 -2.16 1.42 4.39
C GLN A 7 -3.15 0.52 3.65
N VAL A 8 -2.68 -0.60 3.12
CA VAL A 8 -3.50 -1.60 2.45
C VAL A 8 -3.34 -2.99 3.08
N ARG A 9 -4.41 -3.78 3.11
CA ARG A 9 -4.40 -5.18 3.55
C ARG A 9 -4.44 -6.10 2.34
N THR A 10 -3.51 -7.03 2.24
CA THR A 10 -3.47 -8.02 1.16
C THR A 10 -3.40 -9.46 1.67
N ALA A 11 -3.92 -10.39 0.87
CA ALA A 11 -3.69 -11.83 1.01
C ALA A 11 -2.48 -12.31 0.19
N ASP A 12 -1.88 -11.43 -0.64
CA ASP A 12 -0.69 -11.74 -1.43
C ASP A 12 0.54 -11.96 -0.53
N ASN A 13 1.53 -12.67 -1.07
CA ASN A 13 2.79 -12.87 -0.38
C ASN A 13 3.62 -11.57 -0.38
N LEU A 14 3.98 -11.08 0.81
CA LEU A 14 4.73 -9.82 0.94
C LEU A 14 6.12 -9.87 0.30
N LEU A 15 6.79 -11.02 0.27
CA LEU A 15 8.11 -11.15 -0.33
C LEU A 15 8.05 -11.00 -1.85
N ASP A 16 7.00 -11.54 -2.47
CA ASP A 16 6.76 -11.41 -3.91
C ASP A 16 6.46 -9.95 -4.28
N LEU A 17 5.60 -9.29 -3.50
CA LEU A 17 5.28 -7.87 -3.69
C LEU A 17 6.52 -6.99 -3.50
N LEU A 18 7.34 -7.28 -2.49
CA LEU A 18 8.59 -6.56 -2.24
C LEU A 18 9.58 -6.73 -3.41
N THR A 19 9.74 -7.95 -3.92
CA THR A 19 10.63 -8.24 -5.06
C THR A 19 10.22 -7.49 -6.32
N LYS A 20 8.91 -7.33 -6.54
CA LYS A 20 8.34 -6.55 -7.66
C LYS A 20 8.29 -5.05 -7.40
N SER A 21 8.52 -4.64 -6.15
CA SER A 21 8.32 -3.26 -5.67
C SER A 21 6.94 -2.70 -6.05
N GLU A 22 5.92 -3.56 -5.98
CA GLU A 22 4.57 -3.30 -6.47
C GLU A 22 3.53 -4.02 -5.61
N SER A 23 2.39 -3.39 -5.34
CA SER A 23 1.21 -4.04 -4.78
C SER A 23 0.19 -4.45 -5.84
N ALA A 24 -0.85 -5.20 -5.44
CA ALA A 24 -2.06 -5.31 -6.24
C ALA A 24 -2.75 -3.94 -6.51
N ALA A 25 -3.84 -3.95 -7.29
CA ALA A 25 -4.59 -2.74 -7.64
C ALA A 25 -5.70 -2.41 -6.62
N TRP A 26 -5.69 -1.19 -6.08
CA TRP A 26 -6.56 -0.76 -4.99
C TRP A 26 -7.48 0.41 -5.37
N VAL A 27 -8.66 0.47 -4.74
CA VAL A 27 -9.55 1.63 -4.88
C VAL A 27 -9.02 2.77 -4.01
N VAL A 28 -8.31 3.71 -4.63
CA VAL A 28 -7.71 4.89 -3.98
C VAL A 28 -8.25 6.15 -4.64
N ALA A 29 -8.76 7.09 -3.84
CA ALA A 29 -9.30 8.36 -4.34
C ALA A 29 -8.18 9.22 -4.96
N GLU A 30 -8.42 9.84 -6.12
CA GLU A 30 -7.43 10.63 -6.85
C GLU A 30 -6.84 11.78 -6.01
N GLU A 31 -7.72 12.56 -5.37
CA GLU A 31 -7.35 13.66 -4.47
C GLU A 31 -6.45 13.24 -3.28
N LYS A 32 -6.54 11.97 -2.87
CA LYS A 32 -5.73 11.39 -1.80
C LYS A 32 -4.42 10.88 -2.36
N ALA A 33 -4.45 10.23 -3.54
CA ALA A 33 -3.27 9.72 -4.21
C ALA A 33 -2.20 10.80 -4.41
N GLU A 34 -2.62 12.05 -4.64
CA GLU A 34 -1.68 13.17 -4.78
C GLU A 34 -0.90 13.52 -3.52
N LYS A 35 -1.43 13.14 -2.36
CA LYS A 35 -0.92 13.51 -1.04
C LYS A 35 -0.17 12.34 -0.38
N ILE A 36 -0.30 11.12 -0.93
CA ILE A 36 0.40 9.94 -0.42
C ILE A 36 1.91 10.16 -0.58
N THR A 37 2.63 9.87 0.49
CA THR A 37 4.10 9.91 0.49
C THR A 37 4.70 8.55 0.85
N HIS A 38 3.97 7.73 1.60
CA HIS A 38 4.44 6.44 2.10
C HIS A 38 3.35 5.40 1.99
N ILE A 39 3.76 4.14 1.99
CA ILE A 39 2.86 3.00 1.91
C ILE A 39 3.13 2.02 3.03
N GLN A 40 2.08 1.31 3.41
CA GLN A 40 2.11 0.18 4.31
C GLN A 40 1.26 -0.94 3.71
N ILE A 41 1.88 -2.02 3.23
CA ILE A 41 1.17 -3.18 2.70
C ILE A 41 1.20 -4.27 3.75
N VAL A 42 0.10 -4.46 4.45
CA VAL A 42 -0.01 -5.39 5.57
C VAL A 42 -0.54 -6.72 5.08
N ASN A 43 0.06 -7.82 5.58
CA ASN A 43 -0.48 -9.15 5.32
C ASN A 43 -1.86 -9.32 5.97
N PHE A 44 -2.59 -10.34 5.51
CA PHE A 44 -3.95 -10.54 5.98
C PHE A 44 -4.05 -10.78 7.49
N SER A 45 -3.04 -11.38 8.12
CA SER A 45 -3.02 -11.59 9.58
C SER A 45 -2.72 -10.33 10.39
N GLY A 46 -2.27 -9.23 9.77
CA GLY A 46 -1.91 -8.01 10.49
C GLY A 46 -0.58 -8.07 11.25
N THR A 47 0.25 -9.09 10.98
CA THR A 47 1.46 -9.40 11.74
C THR A 47 2.74 -8.93 11.07
N GLN A 48 2.71 -8.72 9.75
CA GLN A 48 3.82 -8.22 8.98
C GLN A 48 3.34 -7.23 7.94
N MET A 49 4.19 -6.27 7.61
CA MET A 49 3.90 -5.31 6.55
C MET A 49 5.15 -4.90 5.79
N ILE A 50 4.96 -4.50 4.54
CA ILE A 50 5.95 -3.74 3.79
C ILE A 50 5.77 -2.27 4.14
N GLU A 51 6.83 -1.60 4.59
CA GLU A 51 6.89 -0.14 4.60
C GLU A 51 7.78 0.35 3.46
N GLY A 52 7.35 1.42 2.78
CA GLY A 52 8.12 2.02 1.70
C GLY A 52 7.70 3.45 1.40
N VAL A 53 8.47 4.10 0.54
CA VAL A 53 8.15 5.43 -0.02
C VAL A 53 7.27 5.23 -1.25
N PHE A 54 6.16 5.97 -1.34
CA PHE A 54 5.26 5.86 -2.49
C PHE A 54 5.93 6.41 -3.76
N ASP A 55 6.04 5.59 -4.80
CA ASP A 55 6.54 6.02 -6.10
C ASP A 55 5.38 6.44 -7.00
N ARG A 56 5.01 7.73 -6.91
CA ARG A 56 3.93 8.28 -7.72
C ARG A 56 4.24 8.24 -9.22
N SER A 57 5.50 8.41 -9.62
CA SER A 57 5.90 8.43 -11.03
C SER A 57 5.75 7.09 -11.72
N SER A 58 5.98 6.00 -10.98
CA SER A 58 5.88 4.63 -11.52
C SER A 58 4.51 3.98 -11.23
N SER A 59 3.75 4.50 -10.27
CA SER A 59 2.40 4.02 -9.97
C SER A 59 1.43 4.41 -11.08
N TYR A 60 0.47 3.54 -11.38
CA TYR A 60 -0.47 3.75 -12.48
C TYR A 60 -1.87 3.24 -12.12
N ARG A 61 -2.88 3.78 -12.83
CA ARG A 61 -4.24 3.26 -12.75
C ARG A 61 -4.47 2.19 -13.81
N THR A 62 -5.13 1.12 -13.43
CA THR A 62 -5.66 0.10 -14.34
C THR A 62 -6.91 0.63 -15.05
N GLU A 63 -7.38 -0.07 -16.09
CA GLU A 63 -8.55 0.33 -16.89
C GLU A 63 -9.84 0.46 -16.08
N ASP A 64 -9.96 -0.28 -14.98
CA ASP A 64 -11.08 -0.21 -14.02
C ASP A 64 -10.91 0.91 -12.97
N GLY A 65 -9.90 1.77 -13.14
CA GLY A 65 -9.64 2.93 -12.30
C GLY A 65 -8.97 2.63 -10.97
N ARG A 66 -8.54 1.38 -10.70
CA ARG A 66 -7.80 1.04 -9.47
C ARG A 66 -6.35 1.44 -9.57
N LEU A 67 -5.73 1.82 -8.46
CA LEU A 67 -4.33 2.25 -8.38
C LEU A 67 -3.43 1.07 -8.04
N VAL A 68 -2.51 0.75 -8.96
CA VAL A 68 -1.35 -0.11 -8.67
C VAL A 68 -0.29 0.73 -7.99
N ILE A 69 0.13 0.31 -6.81
CA ILE A 69 1.05 1.06 -5.95
C ILE A 69 2.46 0.55 -6.18
N LYS A 70 3.30 1.39 -6.78
CA LYS A 70 4.75 1.22 -6.80
C LYS A 70 5.38 1.91 -5.60
N PHE A 71 6.49 1.37 -5.12
CA PHE A 71 7.19 1.94 -3.98
C PHE A 71 8.70 1.73 -4.06
N LEU A 72 9.43 2.63 -3.40
CA LEU A 72 10.88 2.61 -3.24
C LEU A 72 11.23 2.32 -1.78
N ASP A 73 12.47 1.88 -1.56
CA ASP A 73 13.03 1.60 -0.23
C ASP A 73 12.13 0.68 0.62
N GLY A 74 11.47 -0.26 -0.05
CA GLY A 74 10.58 -1.22 0.58
C GLY A 74 11.31 -2.15 1.53
N ARG A 75 10.72 -2.42 2.70
CA ARG A 75 11.20 -3.44 3.63
C ARG A 75 10.05 -4.11 4.37
N ILE A 76 10.20 -5.41 4.65
CA ILE A 76 9.25 -6.12 5.50
C ILE A 76 9.63 -5.94 6.97
N ILE A 77 8.66 -5.54 7.78
CA ILE A 77 8.80 -5.47 9.24
C ILE A 77 7.64 -6.18 9.92
N ASN A 78 7.87 -6.59 11.17
CA ASN A 78 6.80 -7.10 12.02
C ASN A 78 5.93 -5.94 12.51
N CYS A 79 4.63 -6.15 12.56
CA CYS A 79 3.65 -5.15 13.00
C CYS A 79 2.51 -5.81 13.79
N ILE A 80 1.68 -4.97 14.42
CA ILE A 80 0.40 -5.39 15.02
C ILE A 80 -0.66 -4.42 14.52
N VAL A 81 -1.27 -4.75 13.39
CA VAL A 81 -2.32 -3.92 12.76
C VAL A 81 -3.64 -4.69 12.81
N GLN A 82 -4.66 -4.07 13.37
CA GLN A 82 -6.02 -4.60 13.37
C GLN A 82 -6.84 -3.91 12.28
N PHE A 83 -7.25 -4.67 11.27
CA PHE A 83 -8.23 -4.20 10.30
C PHE A 83 -9.64 -4.45 10.84
N VAL A 84 -10.36 -3.36 11.12
CA VAL A 84 -11.76 -3.41 11.53
C VAL A 84 -12.64 -3.28 10.29
N GLY A 85 -13.41 -4.32 9.97
CA GLY A 85 -14.30 -4.35 8.82
C GLY A 85 -13.68 -4.94 7.55
N GLN A 86 -14.38 -4.79 6.42
CA GLN A 86 -13.99 -5.37 5.13
C GLN A 86 -13.12 -4.46 4.27
N ASN A 87 -13.00 -3.17 4.61
CA ASN A 87 -12.25 -2.23 3.76
C ASN A 87 -10.74 -2.52 3.87
N PRO A 88 -10.06 -2.90 2.77
CA PRO A 88 -8.65 -3.17 2.81
C PRO A 88 -7.79 -1.90 2.71
N VAL A 89 -8.36 -0.70 2.49
CA VAL A 89 -7.59 0.53 2.21
C VAL A 89 -7.86 1.61 3.27
N HIS A 90 -6.82 2.05 3.97
CA HIS A 90 -6.84 3.10 4.98
C HIS A 90 -5.83 4.21 4.68
N TYR A 91 -6.12 5.43 5.16
CA TYR A 91 -5.21 6.57 5.09
C TYR A 91 -4.87 6.98 6.52
N ILE A 92 -3.57 6.98 6.86
CA ILE A 92 -3.04 7.26 8.20
C ILE A 92 -2.14 8.49 8.16
#